data_AF-A0A7Y0S5W0-F1
#
_entry.id   AF-A0A7Y0S5W0-F1
#
_cell.length_a   1.000
_cell.length_b   1.000
_cell.length_c   1.000
_cell.angle_alpha   90.00
_cell.angle_beta   90.00
_cell.angle_gamma   90.00
#
_symmetry.space_group_name_H-M   'P 1'
#
loop_
_entity.id
_entity.type
_entity.pdbx_description
1 polymer ?
#
loop_
_entity_poly.entity_id
_entity_poly.type
_entity_poly.pdbx_seq_one_letter_code
_entity_poly.pdbx_strand_id
1 'polypeptide(L)' 'IEGVPLQDNLIWKAATALQAYSNCPFGAHIELQKVLPMGGGIGGGSSNAATALVALNYLWQLNLTDDELAEIGLKLG' A
#
# COMPACT_ATOMS: atom_id res chain seq x y z
N ILE A 1 7.26 -10.50 4.31
CA ILE A 1 6.36 -11.67 4.31
C ILE A 1 7.19 -12.82 3.79
N GLU A 2 7.32 -13.90 4.56
CA GLU A 2 8.14 -15.04 4.16
C GLU A 2 7.67 -15.61 2.82
N GLY A 3 8.61 -15.92 1.92
CA GLY A 3 8.31 -16.48 0.60
C GLY A 3 7.68 -15.53 -0.43
N VAL A 4 7.38 -14.27 -0.08
CA VAL A 4 6.86 -13.26 -1.03
C VAL A 4 7.96 -12.26 -1.38
N PRO A 5 8.38 -12.17 -2.65
CA PRO A 5 9.30 -11.14 -3.10
C PRO A 5 8.80 -9.74 -2.73
N LEU A 6 9.70 -8.84 -2.34
CA LEU A 6 9.32 -7.50 -1.88
C LEU A 6 8.48 -6.76 -2.92
N GLN A 7 8.86 -6.85 -4.20
CA GLN A 7 8.17 -6.18 -5.31
C GLN A 7 6.78 -6.76 -5.59
N ASP A 8 6.50 -7.97 -5.12
CA ASP A 8 5.18 -8.60 -5.23
C ASP A 8 4.26 -8.27 -4.05
N ASN A 9 4.81 -7.71 -2.97
CA ASN A 9 4.03 -7.29 -1.82
C ASN A 9 3.16 -6.06 -2.16
N LEU A 10 1.85 -6.18 -1.98
CA LEU A 10 0.88 -5.10 -2.25
C LEU A 10 1.14 -3.82 -1.44
N ILE A 11 1.71 -3.92 -0.24
CA ILE A 11 2.15 -2.75 0.54
C ILE A 11 3.26 -2.00 -0.20
N TRP A 12 4.24 -2.74 -0.72
CA TRP A 12 5.36 -2.15 -1.47
C TRP A 12 4.86 -1.50 -2.76
N LYS A 13 4.01 -2.21 -3.51
CA LYS A 13 3.40 -1.67 -4.74
C LYS A 13 2.59 -0.40 -4.46
N ALA A 14 1.81 -0.38 -3.38
CA ALA A 14 1.05 0.79 -2.95
C ALA A 14 1.95 1.98 -2.62
N ALA A 15 2.97 1.78 -1.79
CA ALA A 15 3.90 2.83 -1.39
C ALA A 15 4.64 3.41 -2.60
N THR A 16 5.15 2.55 -3.50
CA THR A 16 5.87 2.98 -4.71
C THR A 16 4.94 3.67 -5.71
N ALA A 17 3.71 3.17 -5.89
CA ALA A 17 2.73 3.81 -6.77
C ALA A 17 2.32 5.21 -6.26
N LEU A 18 2.10 5.36 -4.95
CA LEU A 18 1.81 6.65 -4.33
C LEU A 18 2.98 7.62 -4.47
N GLN A 19 4.20 7.14 -4.22
CA GLN A 19 5.42 7.93 -4.37
C GLN A 19 5.57 8.45 -5.80
N ALA A 20 5.38 7.58 -6.80
CA ALA A 20 5.44 7.95 -8.21
C ALA A 20 4.30 8.91 -8.62
N TYR A 21 3.08 8.68 -8.13
CA TYR A 21 1.92 9.53 -8.43
C TYR A 21 2.12 10.96 -7.92
N SER A 22 2.65 11.11 -6.71
CA SER A 22 2.81 12.40 -6.03
C SER A 22 4.16 13.09 -6.25
N ASN A 23 5.12 12.43 -6.93
CA ASN A 23 6.53 12.84 -6.96
C ASN A 23 7.13 13.08 -5.56
N CYS A 24 6.65 12.36 -4.55
CA CYS A 24 7.11 12.51 -3.18
C CYS A 24 8.54 11.97 -3.03
N PRO A 25 9.50 12.74 -2.48
CA PRO A 25 10.87 12.25 -2.29
C PRO A 25 11.02 11.39 -1.03
N PHE A 26 9.99 11.31 -0.17
CA PHE A 26 10.07 10.59 1.09
C PHE A 26 9.93 9.08 0.90
N GLY A 27 10.53 8.34 1.82
CA GLY A 27 10.35 6.90 1.96
C GLY A 27 9.70 6.57 3.30
N ALA A 28 9.46 5.28 3.52
CA ALA A 28 8.98 4.76 4.80
C ALA A 28 9.58 3.39 5.09
N HIS A 29 9.82 3.12 6.36
CA HIS A 29 10.03 1.76 6.84
C HIS A 29 8.68 1.20 7.27
N ILE A 30 8.26 0.08 6.66
CA ILE A 30 6.94 -0.51 6.91
C ILE A 30 7.15 -1.95 7.37
N GLU A 31 6.64 -2.26 8.56
CA GLU A 31 6.60 -3.60 9.11
C GLU A 31 5.15 -4.10 9.10
N LEU A 32 4.97 -5.36 8.68
CA LEU A 32 3.67 -6.02 8.67
C LEU A 32 3.70 -7.21 9.61
N GLN A 33 3.01 -7.09 10.74
CA GLN A 33 2.67 -8.24 11.56
C GLN A 33 1.47 -8.96 10.93
N LYS A 34 1.74 -10.07 10.22
CA LYS A 34 0.71 -10.81 9.52
C LYS A 34 0.07 -11.86 10.44
N VAL A 35 -1.15 -11.57 10.90
CA VAL A 35 -1.97 -12.51 11.69
C VAL A 35 -2.91 -13.32 10.78
N LEU A 36 -3.44 -12.69 9.72
CA LEU A 36 -4.33 -13.34 8.77
C LEU A 36 -3.55 -14.26 7.81
N PRO A 37 -4.00 -15.49 7.55
CA PRO A 37 -3.34 -16.39 6.62
C PRO A 37 -3.37 -15.85 5.18
N MET A 38 -2.38 -16.26 4.40
CA MET A 38 -2.34 -15.95 2.96
C MET A 38 -3.45 -16.72 2.23
N GLY A 39 -4.04 -16.10 1.20
CA GLY A 39 -4.93 -16.80 0.25
C GLY A 39 -6.33 -17.18 0.75
N GLY A 40 -6.78 -16.65 1.90
CA GLY A 40 -8.09 -17.02 2.49
C GLY A 40 -9.33 -16.36 1.87
N GLY A 41 -9.20 -15.60 0.77
CA GLY A 41 -10.34 -14.91 0.13
C GLY A 41 -10.93 -13.73 0.93
N ILE A 42 -10.32 -13.36 2.05
CA ILE A 42 -10.82 -12.33 2.98
C ILE A 42 -10.28 -10.91 2.70
N GLY A 43 -9.65 -10.68 1.54
CA GLY A 43 -9.15 -9.35 1.16
C GLY A 43 -7.97 -8.82 1.98
N GLY A 44 -7.25 -9.68 2.71
CA GLY A 44 -6.18 -9.24 3.61
C GLY A 44 -5.00 -8.53 2.90
N GLY A 45 -4.72 -8.86 1.64
CA GLY A 45 -3.70 -8.16 0.85
C GLY A 45 -4.14 -6.77 0.39
N SER A 46 -5.34 -6.66 -0.20
CA SER A 46 -5.93 -5.39 -0.64
C SER A 46 -6.16 -4.44 0.54
N SER A 47 -6.61 -4.95 1.69
CA SER A 47 -6.69 -4.15 2.92
C SER A 47 -5.34 -3.59 3.34
N ASN A 48 -4.26 -4.37 3.24
CA ASN A 48 -2.92 -3.88 3.56
C ASN A 48 -2.44 -2.79 2.59
N ALA A 49 -2.72 -2.90 1.28
CA ALA A 49 -2.43 -1.85 0.31
C ALA A 49 -3.21 -0.56 0.60
N ALA A 50 -4.52 -0.67 0.82
CA ALA A 50 -5.38 0.48 1.13
C ALA A 50 -4.89 1.20 2.39
N THR A 51 -4.55 0.46 3.46
CA THR A 51 -3.97 1.05 4.67
C THR A 51 -2.64 1.75 4.40
N ALA A 52 -1.77 1.17 3.57
CA ALA A 52 -0.50 1.81 3.21
C ALA A 52 -0.72 3.13 2.46
N LEU A 53 -1.66 3.17 1.50
CA LEU A 53 -2.00 4.38 0.76
C LEU A 53 -2.50 5.50 1.69
N VAL A 54 -3.48 5.19 2.54
CA VAL A 54 -4.08 6.16 3.47
C VAL A 54 -3.04 6.66 4.48
N ALA A 55 -2.27 5.76 5.08
CA ALA A 55 -1.27 6.12 6.08
C ALA A 55 -0.15 6.97 5.48
N LEU A 56 0.37 6.61 4.30
CA LEU A 56 1.44 7.37 3.65
C LEU A 56 0.93 8.71 3.09
N ASN A 57 -0.28 8.77 2.54
CA ASN A 57 -0.91 10.05 2.14
C ASN A 57 -0.95 11.03 3.32
N TYR A 58 -1.34 10.54 4.50
CA TYR A 58 -1.36 11.33 5.73
C TYR A 58 0.05 11.72 6.20
N LEU A 59 0.96 10.76 6.32
CA LEU A 59 2.32 10.99 6.85
C LEU A 59 3.18 11.86 5.93
N TRP A 60 3.02 11.73 4.62
CA TRP A 60 3.71 12.54 3.62
C TRP A 60 2.95 13.84 3.29
N GLN A 61 1.80 14.09 3.93
CA GLN A 61 0.98 15.30 3.78
C GLN A 61 0.62 15.60 2.31
N LEU A 62 0.29 14.57 1.54
CA LEU A 62 0.02 14.72 0.11
C LEU A 62 -1.37 15.30 -0.18
N ASN A 63 -2.27 15.23 0.80
CA ASN A 63 -3.65 15.75 0.72
C ASN A 63 -4.45 15.18 -0.46
N LEU A 64 -4.14 13.95 -0.89
CA LEU A 64 -4.95 13.25 -1.88
C LEU A 64 -6.29 12.84 -1.25
N THR A 65 -7.33 12.90 -2.06
CA THR A 65 -8.69 12.46 -1.73
C THR A 65 -8.80 10.94 -1.70
N ASP A 66 -9.83 10.43 -1.03
CA ASP A 66 -10.12 8.99 -1.01
C ASP A 66 -10.34 8.43 -2.42
N ASP A 67 -10.92 9.22 -3.34
CA ASP A 67 -11.12 8.84 -4.74
C ASP A 67 -9.78 8.67 -5.49
N GLU A 68 -8.84 9.61 -5.33
CA GLU A 68 -7.50 9.50 -5.90
C GLU A 68 -6.73 8.31 -5.33
N LEU A 69 -6.85 8.05 -4.03
CA LEU A 69 -6.27 6.86 -3.41
C LEU A 69 -6.90 5.57 -3.94
N ALA A 70 -8.22 5.55 -4.17
CA ALA A 70 -8.92 4.43 -4.77
C ALA A 70 -8.47 4.17 -6.21
N GLU A 71 -8.27 5.21 -7.03
CA GLU A 71 -7.73 5.09 -8.39
C GLU A 71 -6.33 4.46 -8.42
N ILE A 72 -5.48 4.80 -7.44
CA ILE A 72 -4.17 4.16 -7.28
C ILE A 72 -4.36 2.70 -6.86
N GLY A 73 -5.20 2.45 -5.86
CA GLY A 73 -5.46 1.12 -5.30
C GLY A 73 -6.03 0.12 -6.31
N LEU A 74 -6.93 0.55 -7.18
CA LEU A 74 -7.56 -0.26 -8.25
C LEU A 74 -6.54 -0.91 -9.19
N LYS A 75 -5.36 -0.31 -9.37
CA LYS A 75 -4.30 -0.83 -10.24
C LYS A 75 -3.47 -1.94 -9.57
N LEU A 76 -3.66 -2.17 -8.27
CA LEU A 76 -2.82 -3.04 -7.45
C LEU A 76 -3.45 -4.42 -7.20
N GLY A 77 -4.78 -4.50 -7.05
CA GLY A 77 -5.52 -5.75 -6.84
C GLY A 77 -6.63 -5.68 -5.80
#